data_AF-A0A953DIY5-F1
#
_entry.id   AF-A0A953DIY5-F1
#
_cell.length_a   1.000
_cell.length_b   1.000
_cell.length_c   1.000
_cell.angle_alpha   90.00
_cell.angle_beta   90.00
_cell.angle_gamma   90.00
#
_symmetry.space_group_name_H-M   'P 1'
#
loop_
_entity.id
_entity.type
_entity.pdbx_description
1 polymer ?
#
loop_
_entity_poly.entity_id
_entity_poly.type
_entity_poly.pdbx_seq_one_letter_code
_entity_poly.pdbx_strand_id
1 'polypeptide(L)'
;MRKIFFYPIIVIAALILFPQTPKVHEAEAQSVTPNAFGGIVLTSLPCTCSGGFLLTIGPPKGGQFVYQIGAPQFANFQLPRPGVWALGLYSPGAICTIVVPGGCSPLGVPIGTITPVVGTSL
;
A
#
# COMPACT_ATOMS: atom_id res chain seq x y z
N MET A 1 -63.90 1.47 20.97
CA MET A 1 -63.09 2.41 20.14
C MET A 1 -61.67 2.61 20.73
N ARG A 2 -60.90 1.54 21.01
CA ARG A 2 -59.59 1.64 21.71
C ARG A 2 -58.44 0.94 20.97
N LYS A 3 -58.72 0.22 19.88
CA LYS A 3 -57.72 -0.55 19.10
C LYS A 3 -57.14 0.21 17.90
N ILE A 4 -57.73 1.35 17.49
CA ILE A 4 -57.32 2.11 16.30
C ILE A 4 -56.09 3.00 16.57
N PHE A 5 -55.90 3.46 17.81
CA PHE A 5 -54.76 4.33 18.18
C PHE A 5 -53.44 3.59 18.44
N PHE A 6 -53.46 2.27 18.67
CA PHE A 6 -52.24 1.50 18.94
C PHE A 6 -51.49 1.08 17.67
N TYR A 7 -52.19 0.99 16.53
CA TYR A 7 -51.60 0.59 15.26
C TYR A 7 -50.48 1.52 14.76
N PRO A 8 -50.65 2.86 14.72
CA PRO A 8 -49.58 3.74 14.26
C PRO A 8 -48.36 3.72 15.20
N ILE A 9 -48.57 3.53 16.50
CA ILE A 9 -47.49 3.46 17.50
C ILE A 9 -46.63 2.20 17.30
N ILE A 10 -47.26 1.07 16.99
CA ILE A 10 -46.54 -0.19 16.73
C ILE A 10 -45.72 -0.09 15.42
N VAL A 11 -46.26 0.56 14.39
CA VAL A 11 -45.54 0.76 13.11
C VAL A 11 -44.33 1.69 13.27
N ILE A 12 -44.48 2.77 14.05
CA ILE A 12 -43.38 3.69 14.35
C ILE A 12 -42.32 3.01 15.22
N ALA A 13 -42.73 2.26 16.25
CA ALA A 13 -41.81 1.50 17.09
C ALA A 13 -41.04 0.44 16.28
N ALA A 14 -41.70 -0.23 15.33
CA ALA A 14 -41.03 -1.17 14.42
C ALA A 14 -39.98 -0.46 13.56
N LEU A 15 -40.30 0.68 12.94
CA LEU A 15 -39.38 1.45 12.10
C LEU A 15 -38.14 1.97 12.84
N ILE A 16 -38.25 2.24 14.15
CA ILE A 16 -37.13 2.70 14.99
C ILE A 16 -36.28 1.54 15.51
N LEU A 17 -36.88 0.35 15.71
CA LEU A 17 -36.20 -0.84 16.22
C LEU A 17 -35.57 -1.72 15.13
N PHE A 18 -35.88 -1.50 13.85
CA PHE A 18 -35.15 -2.11 12.76
C PHE A 18 -33.78 -1.41 12.61
N PRO A 19 -32.65 -2.11 12.84
CA PRO A 19 -31.33 -1.52 12.69
C PRO A 19 -31.17 -1.11 11.23
N GLN A 20 -30.93 0.19 11.01
CA GLN A 20 -30.53 0.67 9.70
C GLN A 20 -29.27 -0.09 9.31
N THR A 21 -29.32 -0.76 8.16
CA THR A 21 -28.16 -1.47 7.62
C THR A 21 -26.99 -0.48 7.60
N PRO A 22 -25.81 -0.86 8.13
CA PRO A 22 -24.67 0.03 8.11
C PRO A 22 -24.41 0.38 6.65
N LYS A 23 -24.44 1.69 6.34
CA LYS A 23 -24.02 2.19 5.02
C LYS A 23 -22.59 1.71 4.82
N VAL A 24 -22.44 0.66 4.03
CA VAL A 24 -21.14 0.20 3.55
C VAL A 24 -20.61 1.40 2.77
N HIS A 25 -19.60 2.07 3.33
CA HIS A 25 -18.85 3.05 2.56
C HIS A 25 -18.16 2.23 1.47
N GLU A 26 -18.59 2.41 0.22
CA GLU A 26 -17.81 1.97 -0.92
C GLU A 26 -16.45 2.67 -0.81
N ALA A 27 -15.43 1.91 -0.42
CA ALA A 27 -14.06 2.34 -0.59
C ALA A 27 -13.85 2.42 -2.11
N GLU A 28 -13.89 3.63 -2.65
CA GLU A 28 -13.55 3.90 -4.04
C GLU A 28 -12.09 3.48 -4.22
N ALA A 29 -11.88 2.33 -4.86
CA ALA A 29 -10.55 1.89 -5.25
C ALA A 29 -10.04 2.87 -6.30
N GLN A 30 -9.28 3.88 -5.86
CA GLN A 30 -8.57 4.76 -6.78
C GLN A 30 -7.70 3.87 -7.67
N SER A 31 -7.96 3.90 -8.98
CA SER A 31 -7.12 3.23 -9.96
C SER A 31 -5.79 3.99 -10.00
N VAL A 32 -4.89 3.62 -9.09
CA VAL A 32 -3.55 4.19 -9.05
C VAL A 32 -2.86 3.76 -10.33
N THR A 33 -2.71 4.69 -11.26
CA THR A 33 -1.99 4.45 -12.50
C THR A 33 -0.53 4.23 -12.12
N PRO A 34 0.06 3.04 -12.38
CA PRO A 34 1.43 2.77 -11.95
C PRO A 34 2.39 3.67 -12.73
N ASN A 35 3.27 4.36 -12.01
CA ASN A 35 4.29 5.21 -12.61
C ASN A 35 5.53 4.38 -12.95
N ALA A 36 6.20 4.70 -14.05
CA ALA A 36 7.42 4.00 -14.44
C ALA A 36 8.65 4.54 -13.68
N PHE A 37 9.53 3.63 -13.29
CA PHE A 37 10.88 3.92 -12.80
C PHE A 37 11.91 3.12 -13.60
N GLY A 38 13.15 3.57 -13.62
CA GLY A 38 14.23 2.81 -14.22
C GLY A 38 15.59 3.42 -13.99
N GLY A 39 16.58 2.57 -13.74
CA GLY A 39 17.96 2.97 -13.49
C GLY A 39 18.75 1.90 -12.75
N ILE A 40 19.98 2.23 -12.38
CA ILE A 40 20.84 1.35 -11.60
C ILE A 40 20.47 1.40 -10.11
N VAL A 41 20.38 0.25 -9.44
CA VAL A 41 20.21 0.19 -7.98
C VAL A 41 21.52 0.64 -7.33
N LEU A 42 21.51 1.80 -6.69
CA LEU A 42 22.68 2.37 -6.02
C LEU A 42 22.85 1.82 -4.62
N THR A 43 21.75 1.76 -3.86
CA THR A 43 21.75 1.25 -2.48
C THR A 43 20.47 0.48 -2.20
N SER A 44 20.57 -0.43 -1.23
CA SER A 44 19.47 -1.24 -0.73
C SER A 44 19.59 -1.28 0.78
N LEU A 45 18.57 -0.74 1.46
CA LEU A 45 18.52 -0.67 2.92
C LEU A 45 17.34 -1.50 3.42
N PRO A 46 17.53 -2.44 4.34
CA PRO A 46 16.43 -3.27 4.84
C PRO A 46 15.46 -2.43 5.69
N CYS A 47 14.16 -2.58 5.43
CA CYS A 47 13.11 -2.01 6.27
C CYS A 47 12.82 -2.99 7.41
N THR A 48 13.53 -2.85 8.53
CA THR A 48 13.51 -3.86 9.61
C THR A 48 12.20 -3.92 10.39
N CYS A 49 11.36 -2.88 10.35
CA CYS A 49 10.04 -2.87 11.00
C CYS A 49 8.89 -3.15 10.04
N SER A 50 8.88 -2.53 8.85
CA SER A 50 7.78 -2.70 7.87
C SER A 50 7.98 -3.91 6.95
N GLY A 51 9.17 -4.52 6.95
CA GLY A 51 9.56 -5.54 5.99
C GLY A 51 9.90 -4.96 4.62
N GLY A 52 10.73 -5.69 3.86
CA GLY A 52 11.18 -5.25 2.54
C GLY A 52 12.51 -4.51 2.54
N PHE A 53 12.76 -3.78 1.45
CA PHE A 53 13.96 -2.96 1.25
C PHE A 53 13.59 -1.59 0.69
N LEU A 54 14.25 -0.55 1.17
CA LEU A 54 14.30 0.76 0.54
C LEU A 54 15.42 0.75 -0.49
N LEU A 55 15.05 0.83 -1.76
CA LEU A 55 15.98 0.87 -2.88
C LEU A 55 16.17 2.32 -3.34
N THR A 56 17.42 2.75 -3.47
CA THR A 56 17.76 4.00 -4.14
C THR A 56 18.15 3.67 -5.57
N ILE A 57 17.33 4.08 -6.53
CA ILE A 57 17.55 3.85 -7.96
C ILE A 57 18.10 5.15 -8.58
N GLY A 58 19.18 5.03 -9.33
CA GLY A 58 19.82 6.13 -10.04
C GLY A 58 19.11 6.50 -11.36
N PRO A 59 19.70 7.39 -12.18
CA PRO A 59 19.17 7.78 -13.49
C PRO A 59 18.93 6.58 -14.43
N PRO A 60 18.03 6.67 -15.44
CA PRO A 60 17.38 7.89 -15.97
C PRO A 60 16.06 8.31 -15.31
N LYS A 61 15.32 7.38 -14.68
CA LYS A 61 14.10 7.66 -13.90
C LYS A 61 14.24 7.07 -12.50
N GLY A 62 15.19 7.64 -11.77
CA GLY A 62 15.56 7.24 -10.43
C GLY A 62 14.63 7.74 -9.33
N GLY A 63 14.92 7.33 -8.11
CA GLY A 63 14.12 7.66 -6.93
C GLY A 63 14.33 6.66 -5.79
N GLN A 64 13.69 6.94 -4.67
CA GLN A 64 13.60 5.99 -3.55
C GLN A 64 12.31 5.20 -3.67
N PHE A 65 12.42 3.88 -3.74
CA PHE A 65 11.29 2.98 -3.90
C PHE A 65 11.33 1.86 -2.87
N VAL A 66 10.17 1.49 -2.35
CA VAL A 66 10.08 0.35 -1.43
C VAL A 66 9.80 -0.92 -2.23
N TYR A 67 10.63 -1.91 -1.99
CA TYR A 67 10.47 -3.26 -2.48
C TYR A 67 9.95 -4.14 -1.34
N GLN A 68 8.74 -4.69 -1.48
CA GLN A 68 8.20 -5.64 -0.50
C GLN A 68 8.61 -7.07 -0.83
N ILE A 69 9.17 -7.77 0.16
CA ILE A 69 9.55 -9.19 0.05
C ILE A 69 8.28 -10.04 0.04
N GLY A 70 8.25 -11.07 -0.81
CA GLY A 70 7.16 -12.06 -0.84
C GLY A 70 6.15 -11.87 -1.95
N ALA A 71 6.25 -10.78 -2.73
CA ALA A 71 5.50 -10.70 -3.98
C ALA A 71 6.09 -11.71 -4.98
N PRO A 72 5.30 -12.67 -5.48
CA PRO A 72 5.80 -13.75 -6.35
C PRO A 72 6.42 -13.21 -7.63
N GLN A 73 5.96 -12.04 -8.09
CA GLN A 73 6.52 -11.33 -9.23
C GLN A 73 7.99 -10.92 -9.07
N PHE A 74 8.58 -11.04 -7.87
CA PHE A 74 9.92 -10.54 -7.59
C PHE A 74 10.93 -11.61 -7.15
N ALA A 75 10.50 -12.86 -7.02
CA ALA A 75 11.29 -13.93 -6.40
C ALA A 75 12.66 -14.18 -7.05
N ASN A 76 12.79 -13.91 -8.36
CA ASN A 76 13.99 -14.23 -9.14
C ASN A 76 14.84 -13.02 -9.53
N PHE A 77 14.45 -11.79 -9.17
CA PHE A 77 15.03 -10.59 -9.77
C PHE A 77 16.21 -9.99 -8.99
N GLN A 78 16.55 -10.52 -7.80
CA GLN A 78 17.66 -10.01 -6.97
C GLN A 78 17.66 -8.48 -6.80
N LEU A 79 16.49 -7.86 -6.79
CA LEU A 79 16.29 -6.40 -6.74
C LEU A 79 17.08 -5.68 -5.64
N PRO A 80 17.25 -6.27 -4.43
CA PRO A 80 18.03 -5.66 -3.36
C PRO A 80 19.54 -5.62 -3.59
N ARG A 81 20.07 -6.10 -4.73
CA ARG A 81 21.50 -6.11 -5.05
C ARG A 81 21.92 -4.77 -5.65
N PRO A 82 22.84 -4.01 -5.02
CA PRO A 82 23.42 -2.83 -5.64
C PRO A 82 24.18 -3.17 -6.93
N GLY A 83 24.12 -2.26 -7.91
CA GLY A 83 24.82 -2.37 -9.19
C GLY A 83 24.01 -3.02 -10.33
N VAL A 84 22.81 -3.53 -10.06
CA VAL A 84 21.92 -4.07 -11.10
C VAL A 84 21.05 -2.98 -11.68
N TRP A 85 20.78 -3.03 -12.98
CA TRP A 85 19.73 -2.23 -13.59
C TRP A 85 18.39 -2.78 -13.15
N ALA A 86 17.47 -1.90 -12.80
CA ALA A 86 16.08 -2.20 -12.51
C ALA A 86 15.17 -1.33 -13.38
N LEU A 87 14.10 -1.91 -13.91
CA LEU A 87 13.08 -1.23 -14.71
C LEU A 87 11.72 -1.77 -14.31
N GLY A 88 10.76 -0.92 -14.04
CA GLY A 88 9.44 -1.39 -13.65
C GLY A 88 8.44 -0.29 -13.40
N LEU A 89 7.39 -0.66 -12.69
CA LEU A 89 6.30 0.21 -12.29
C LEU A 89 6.25 0.33 -10.76
N TYR A 90 5.76 1.46 -10.27
CA TYR A 90 5.50 1.69 -8.86
C TYR A 90 4.13 2.34 -8.65
N SER A 91 3.53 2.01 -7.51
CA SER A 91 2.38 2.75 -6.98
C SER A 91 2.91 3.84 -6.05
N PRO A 92 2.51 5.12 -6.23
CA PRO A 92 2.77 6.17 -5.26
C PRO A 92 2.33 5.77 -3.86
N GLY A 93 3.08 6.25 -2.87
CA GLY A 93 2.86 5.90 -1.48
C GLY A 93 3.63 4.65 -1.07
N ALA A 94 4.54 4.85 -0.10
CA ALA A 94 5.26 3.78 0.58
C ALA A 94 5.77 4.30 1.91
N ILE A 95 6.04 3.38 2.83
CA ILE A 95 6.74 3.68 4.07
C ILE A 95 7.74 2.54 4.28
N CYS A 96 9.00 2.91 4.46
CA CYS A 96 10.02 2.02 4.99
C CYS A 96 10.25 2.41 6.43
N THR A 97 10.10 1.50 7.39
CA THR A 97 10.44 1.78 8.79
C THR A 97 11.58 0.89 9.27
N ILE A 98 12.42 1.47 10.12
CA ILE A 98 13.52 0.77 10.81
C ILE A 98 13.30 0.78 12.32
N VAL A 99 13.85 -0.25 12.97
CA VAL A 99 13.93 -0.33 14.43
C VAL A 99 14.88 0.75 14.94
N VAL A 100 14.39 1.57 15.86
CA VAL A 100 15.15 2.56 16.62
C VAL A 100 14.87 2.37 18.11
N PRO A 101 15.73 2.88 19.02
CA PRO A 101 15.41 2.86 20.45
C PRO A 101 14.04 3.51 20.71
N GLY A 102 13.09 2.74 21.23
CA GLY A 102 11.72 3.20 21.52
C GLY A 102 10.66 2.87 20.47
N GLY A 103 10.99 2.24 19.34
CA GLY A 103 9.99 1.74 18.39
C GLY A 103 10.44 1.69 16.93
N CYS A 104 9.51 1.97 16.01
CA CYS A 104 9.74 2.00 14.57
C CYS A 104 9.67 3.44 14.05
N SER A 105 10.66 3.84 13.25
CA SER A 105 10.74 5.19 12.66
C SER A 105 10.90 5.12 11.13
N PRO A 106 10.30 6.05 10.36
CA PRO A 106 10.45 6.07 8.91
C PRO A 106 11.90 6.31 8.48
N LEU A 107 12.35 5.51 7.53
CA LEU A 107 13.63 5.64 6.85
C LEU A 107 13.40 6.26 5.47
N GLY A 108 13.93 7.45 5.25
CA GLY A 108 13.80 8.18 3.99
C GLY A 108 12.36 8.59 3.67
N VAL A 109 12.14 9.03 2.43
CA VAL A 109 10.82 9.44 1.94
C VAL A 109 10.59 8.76 0.59
N PRO A 110 10.24 7.45 0.58
CA PRO A 110 10.07 6.72 -0.66
C PRO A 110 8.91 7.29 -1.47
N ILE A 111 9.14 7.42 -2.78
CA ILE A 111 8.17 7.95 -3.74
C ILE A 111 7.01 6.97 -3.90
N GLY A 112 7.30 5.67 -3.80
CA GLY A 112 6.27 4.65 -3.89
C GLY A 112 6.80 3.24 -3.71
N THR A 113 5.87 2.29 -3.78
CA THR A 113 6.12 0.86 -3.66
C THR A 113 6.24 0.26 -5.06
N ILE A 114 7.25 -0.57 -5.30
CA ILE A 114 7.44 -1.27 -6.57
C ILE A 114 6.32 -2.29 -6.74
N THR A 115 5.47 -2.06 -7.73
CA THR A 115 4.32 -2.90 -8.09
C THR A 115 3.78 -2.48 -9.46
N PRO A 116 3.29 -3.40 -10.31
CA PRO A 116 3.26 -4.86 -10.15
C PRO A 116 4.39 -5.60 -10.88
N VAL A 117 5.18 -4.91 -11.72
CA VAL A 117 6.18 -5.53 -12.60
C VAL A 117 7.53 -4.87 -12.41
N VAL A 118 8.59 -5.69 -12.35
CA VAL A 118 9.98 -5.24 -12.40
C VAL A 118 10.80 -6.24 -13.19
N GLY A 119 11.81 -5.75 -13.91
CA GLY A 119 12.89 -6.53 -14.50
C GLY A 119 14.23 -6.04 -13.98
N THR A 120 15.22 -6.92 -13.95
CA THR A 120 16.60 -6.59 -13.60
C THR A 120 17.60 -7.13 -14.59
N SER A 121 18.76 -6.48 -14.67
CA SER A 121 19.95 -7.07 -15.31
C SER A 121 20.61 -8.05 -14.33
N LEU A 122 20.89 -9.27 -14.78
CA LEU A 122 21.64 -10.29 -14.02
C LEU A 122 23.10 -9.86 -13.78
#